data_AF-X1U4U9-F1
#
_entry.id   AF-X1U4U9-F1
#
_cell.length_a   1.000
_cell.length_b   1.000
_cell.length_c   1.000
_cell.angle_alpha   90.00
_cell.angle_beta   90.00
_cell.angle_gamma   90.00
#
_symmetry.space_group_name_H-M   'P 1'
#
loop_
_entity.id
_entity.type
_entity.pdbx_description
1 polymer ?
#
loop_
_entity_poly.entity_id
_entity_poly.type
_entity_poly.pdbx_seq_one_letter_code
_entity_poly.pdbx_strand_id
1 'polypeptide(L)' 'MIEVDKDTIAAFASLFRGRTDSHGAVEMCVYEPVTLGHYEKHLKGEVNLGIYFVLDDSTCHFAAID' A
#
# COMPACT_ATOMS: atom_id res chain seq x y z
N MET A 1 11.53 -6.10 -16.45
CA MET A 1 10.57 -6.38 -15.36
C MET A 1 11.41 -6.45 -14.10
N ILE A 2 11.13 -5.60 -13.11
CA ILE A 2 11.85 -5.65 -11.82
C ILE A 2 11.32 -6.86 -11.06
N GLU A 3 12.20 -7.73 -10.61
CA GLU A 3 11.83 -8.83 -9.72
C GLU A 3 11.89 -8.32 -8.28
N VAL A 4 10.86 -8.61 -7.50
CA VAL A 4 10.74 -8.16 -6.11
C VAL A 4 10.43 -9.40 -5.27
N ASP A 5 11.27 -9.68 -4.27
CA ASP A 5 11.09 -10.85 -3.43
C ASP A 5 9.95 -10.66 -2.41
N LYS A 6 9.48 -11.77 -1.84
CA LYS A 6 8.34 -11.78 -0.91
C LYS A 6 8.61 -11.04 0.38
N ASP A 7 9.85 -11.06 0.87
CA ASP A 7 10.21 -10.42 2.13
C ASP A 7 10.21 -8.90 1.96
N THR A 8 10.70 -8.40 0.82
CA THR A 8 10.59 -6.98 0.43
C THR A 8 9.15 -6.53 0.31
N ILE A 9 8.27 -7.33 -0.32
CA ILE A 9 6.84 -7.00 -0.45
C ILE A 9 6.18 -6.95 0.93
N ALA A 10 6.45 -7.92 1.79
CA ALA A 10 5.90 -7.97 3.15
C ALA A 10 6.42 -6.82 4.02
N ALA A 11 7.71 -6.52 3.94
CA ALA A 11 8.34 -5.40 4.64
C ALA A 11 7.72 -4.08 4.18
N PHE A 12 7.60 -3.85 2.86
CA PHE A 12 6.97 -2.65 2.32
C PHE A 12 5.52 -2.52 2.77
N ALA A 13 4.72 -3.59 2.66
CA ALA A 13 3.33 -3.61 3.13
C ALA A 13 3.22 -3.27 4.63
N SER A 14 4.17 -3.73 5.47
CA SER A 14 4.15 -3.50 6.92
C SER A 14 4.34 -2.03 7.34
N LEU A 15 4.88 -1.20 6.44
CA LEU A 15 5.02 0.25 6.62
C LEU A 15 3.67 0.95 6.54
N PHE A 16 2.77 0.39 5.73
CA PHE A 16 1.44 0.92 5.56
C PHE A 16 0.55 0.26 6.60
N ARG A 17 0.39 0.96 7.73
CA ARG A 17 -0.62 0.64 8.73
C ARG A 17 -1.78 1.58 8.51
N GLY A 18 -2.95 1.04 8.22
CA GLY A 18 -4.09 1.85 7.85
C GLY A 18 -5.20 1.02 7.27
N ARG A 19 -6.08 1.71 6.56
CA ARG A 19 -7.28 1.13 5.99
C ARG A 19 -6.91 0.20 4.82
N THR A 20 -7.34 -1.06 4.88
CA THR A 20 -7.06 -2.09 3.86
C THR A 20 -8.30 -2.52 3.07
N ASP A 21 -9.43 -1.86 3.27
CA ASP A 21 -10.68 -2.13 2.52
C ASP A 21 -10.78 -1.32 1.22
N SER A 22 -9.79 -0.45 0.96
CA SER A 22 -9.76 0.47 -0.15
C SER A 22 -8.36 1.08 -0.33
N HIS A 23 -8.08 1.55 -1.54
CA HIS A 23 -6.85 2.23 -1.90
C HIS A 23 -7.10 3.41 -2.85
N GLY A 24 -6.14 4.31 -2.94
CA GLY A 24 -6.14 5.41 -3.88
C GLY A 24 -5.53 4.99 -5.21
N ALA A 25 -6.21 5.35 -6.29
CA ALA A 25 -5.64 5.54 -7.61
C ALA A 25 -5.60 7.04 -7.90
N VAL A 26 -4.85 7.45 -8.94
CA VAL A 26 -4.51 8.86 -9.25
C VAL A 26 -5.65 9.85 -8.99
N GLU A 27 -6.88 9.55 -9.40
CA GLU A 27 -8.04 10.46 -9.28
C GLU A 27 -9.23 9.86 -8.52
N MET A 28 -9.08 8.70 -7.90
CA MET A 28 -10.22 8.03 -7.26
C MET A 28 -9.84 7.12 -6.09
N CYS A 29 -10.78 6.97 -5.16
CA CYS A 29 -10.75 5.91 -4.16
C CYS A 29 -11.37 4.65 -4.76
N VAL A 30 -10.63 3.54 -4.75
CA VAL A 30 -11.09 2.21 -5.13
C VAL A 30 -11.50 1.46 -3.87
N TYR A 31 -12.75 1.00 -3.81
CA TYR A 31 -13.31 0.28 -2.66
C TYR A 31 -13.15 -1.23 -2.85
N GLU A 32 -11.92 -1.72 -2.69
CA GLU A 32 -11.60 -3.15 -2.71
C GLU A 32 -10.49 -3.48 -1.71
N PRO A 33 -10.40 -4.74 -1.23
CA PRO A 33 -9.34 -5.14 -0.32
C PRO A 33 -7.93 -4.94 -0.90
N VAL A 34 -7.08 -4.26 -0.15
CA VAL A 34 -5.65 -4.14 -0.44
C VAL A 34 -4.96 -5.46 -0.12
N THR A 35 -4.13 -5.94 -1.05
CA THR A 35 -3.44 -7.24 -0.95
C THR A 35 -1.95 -7.10 -1.23
N LEU A 36 -1.15 -8.11 -0.88
CA LEU A 36 0.29 -8.15 -1.21
C LEU A 36 0.57 -7.98 -2.72
N GLY A 37 -0.34 -8.43 -3.58
CA GLY A 37 -0.21 -8.25 -5.03
C GLY A 37 -0.32 -6.78 -5.47
N HIS A 38 -1.03 -5.93 -4.72
CA HIS A 38 -1.06 -4.48 -5.00
C HIS A 38 0.30 -3.85 -4.72
N TYR A 39 0.89 -4.18 -3.57
CA TYR A 39 2.22 -3.72 -3.18
C TYR A 39 3.29 -4.19 -4.17
N GLU A 40 3.22 -5.45 -4.62
CA GLU A 40 4.12 -5.98 -5.66
C GLU A 40 4.04 -5.18 -6.96
N LYS A 41 2.82 -4.96 -7.49
CA LYS A 41 2.63 -4.17 -8.72
C LYS A 41 3.15 -2.73 -8.57
N HIS A 42 2.99 -2.14 -7.39
CA HIS A 42 3.50 -0.82 -7.11
C HIS A 42 5.04 -0.77 -7.13
N LEU A 43 5.69 -1.72 -6.44
CA LEU A 43 7.15 -1.84 -6.41
C LEU A 43 7.75 -2.12 -7.79
N LYS A 44 7.00 -2.80 -8.68
CA LYS A 44 7.38 -3.02 -10.08
C LYS A 44 7.15 -1.81 -10.99
N GLY A 45 6.49 -0.76 -10.50
CA GLY A 45 6.12 0.42 -11.28
C GLY A 45 4.94 0.18 -12.23
N GLU A 46 4.17 -0.88 -12.04
CA GLU A 46 3.01 -1.22 -12.90
C GLU A 46 1.77 -0.41 -12.52
N VAL A 47 1.66 0.00 -11.26
CA VAL A 47 0.54 0.81 -10.74
C VAL A 47 1.05 1.86 -9.75
N ASN A 48 0.34 2.99 -9.65
CA ASN A 48 0.48 3.91 -8.53
C ASN A 48 -0.53 3.48 -7.45
N LEU A 49 -0.03 3.14 -6.26
CA LEU A 49 -0.84 2.69 -5.13
C LEU A 49 -0.82 3.77 -4.05
N GLY A 50 -1.95 4.42 -3.84
CA GLY A 50 -2.17 5.27 -2.67
C GLY A 50 -2.76 4.45 -1.53
N ILE A 51 -2.19 4.54 -0.33
CA ILE A 51 -2.78 3.91 0.87
C ILE A 51 -3.25 5.00 1.83
N TYR A 52 -4.44 4.82 2.38
CA TYR A 52 -4.98 5.69 3.41
C TYR A 52 -4.41 5.27 4.77
N PHE A 53 -3.53 6.09 5.33
CA PHE A 53 -2.89 5.88 6.62
C PHE A 53 -3.81 6.04 7.85
N VAL A 54 -5.13 6.01 7.65
CA VAL A 54 -6.13 6.18 8.71
C VAL A 54 -6.34 4.84 9.42
N LEU A 55 -6.25 4.86 10.75
CA LEU A 55 -6.48 3.73 11.64
C LEU A 55 -7.94 3.72 12.13
N ASP A 56 -8.37 2.60 12.73
CA ASP A 56 -9.75 2.39 13.19
C ASP A 56 -10.18 3.35 14.30
N ASP A 57 -9.24 3.95 15.03
CA ASP A 57 -9.48 4.94 16.07
C ASP A 57 -9.48 6.40 15.55
N SER A 58 -9.55 6.57 14.22
CA SER A 58 -9.47 7.87 13.53
C SER A 58 -8.14 8.61 13.70
N THR A 59 -7.08 7.91 14.13
CA THR A 59 -5.72 8.44 14.09
C THR A 59 -5.01 8.06 12.78
N CYS A 60 -3.81 8.60 12.54
CA CYS A 60 -3.03 8.32 11.34
C CYS A 60 -1.66 7.73 11.67
N HIS A 61 -1.19 6.77 10.85
CA HIS A 61 0.16 6.23 10.92
C HIS A 61 1.05 6.80 9.82
N PHE A 62 2.02 7.63 10.19
CA PHE A 62 3.04 8.11 9.24
C PHE A 62 4.32 7.29 9.40
N ALA A 63 4.87 6.82 8.29
CA ALA A 63 6.18 6.20 8.23
C ALA A 63 7.07 6.98 7.25
N ALA A 64 8.37 7.02 7.56
CA ALA A 64 9.40 7.52 6.67
C ALA A 64 10.46 6.43 6.51
N ILE A 65 10.94 6.25 5.28
CA ILE A 65 12.08 5.40 4.95
C ILE A 65 13.09 6.26 4.22
N ASP A 66 14.35 6.10 4.58
CA ASP A 66 15.51 6.60 3.83
C ASP A 66 15.94 5.54 2.80
#